data_AF-A0A653BF65-F1
#
_entry.id   AF-A0A653BF65-F1
#
_cell.length_a   1.000
_cell.length_b   1.000
_cell.length_c   1.000
_cell.angle_alpha   90.00
_cell.angle_beta   90.00
_cell.angle_gamma   90.00
#
_symmetry.space_group_name_H-M   'P 1'
#
loop_
_entity.id
_entity.type
_entity.pdbx_description
1 polymer ?
#
loop_
_entity_poly.entity_id
_entity_poly.type
_entity_poly.pdbx_seq_one_letter_code
_entity_poly.pdbx_strand_id
1 'polypeptide(L)'
;MVCALTTEFLFLYGVPAQTLMDEAAEVGNSAFYHTEWYLPHIVPIRKSLIMIINRSQKAVCLSASGFIDINRQTVVSMVKTAYSFYTFLQTVQEEDV
;
A
#
# COMPACT_ATOMS: atom_id res chain seq x y z
N MET A 1 -20.33 -11.68 -11.12
CA MET A 1 -19.44 -10.96 -12.06
C MET A 1 -18.62 -9.88 -11.34
N VAL A 2 -19.26 -8.93 -10.63
CA VAL A 2 -18.57 -7.85 -9.89
C VAL A 2 -17.59 -8.40 -8.83
N CYS A 3 -17.99 -9.39 -8.02
CA CYS A 3 -17.09 -9.98 -7.02
C CYS A 3 -15.85 -10.67 -7.60
N ALA A 4 -15.94 -11.24 -8.82
CA ALA A 4 -14.81 -11.89 -9.46
C ALA A 4 -13.76 -10.85 -9.88
N LEU A 5 -14.21 -9.75 -10.51
CA LEU A 5 -13.36 -8.64 -10.94
C LEU A 5 -12.66 -7.94 -9.77
N THR A 6 -13.37 -7.75 -8.65
CA THR A 6 -12.76 -7.14 -7.45
C THR A 6 -11.72 -8.07 -6.81
N THR A 7 -11.92 -9.38 -6.89
CA THR A 7 -10.98 -10.38 -6.35
C THR A 7 -9.72 -10.45 -7.21
N GLU A 8 -9.86 -10.46 -8.54
CA GLU A 8 -8.72 -10.42 -9.47
C GLU A 8 -7.90 -9.15 -9.29
N PHE A 9 -8.55 -7.99 -9.20
CA PHE A 9 -7.84 -6.72 -8.99
C PHE A 9 -7.09 -6.68 -7.65
N LEU A 10 -7.70 -7.20 -6.59
CA LEU A 10 -7.05 -7.29 -5.28
C LEU A 10 -5.82 -8.20 -5.33
N PHE A 11 -5.92 -9.36 -5.98
CA PHE A 11 -4.83 -10.34 -6.01
C PHE A 11 -3.67 -9.89 -6.91
N LEU A 12 -3.98 -9.34 -8.08
CA LEU A 12 -2.97 -8.91 -9.06
C LEU A 12 -2.30 -7.59 -8.70
N TYR A 13 -3.03 -6.66 -8.08
CA TYR A 13 -2.51 -5.31 -7.81
C TYR A 13 -2.45 -4.99 -6.33
N GLY A 14 -3.53 -5.23 -5.58
CA GLY A 14 -3.62 -4.83 -4.17
C GLY A 14 -2.61 -5.53 -3.25
N VAL A 15 -2.54 -6.87 -3.32
CA VAL A 15 -1.63 -7.69 -2.49
C VAL A 15 -0.16 -7.36 -2.78
N PRO A 16 0.34 -7.45 -4.03
CA PRO A 16 1.75 -7.15 -4.29
C PRO A 16 2.10 -5.70 -4.01
N ALA A 17 1.18 -4.75 -4.25
CA ALA A 17 1.41 -3.36 -3.89
C ALA A 17 1.59 -3.21 -2.37
N GLN A 18 0.70 -3.80 -1.57
CA GLN A 18 0.80 -3.74 -0.12
C GLN A 18 2.05 -4.42 0.41
N THR A 19 2.37 -5.64 -0.05
CA THR A 19 3.59 -6.35 0.33
C THR A 19 4.83 -5.54 -0.01
N LEU A 20 4.87 -4.89 -1.17
CA LEU A 20 5.98 -4.00 -1.54
C LEU A 20 6.10 -2.81 -0.56
N MET A 21 4.99 -2.19 -0.15
CA MET A 21 5.04 -1.08 0.82
C MET A 21 5.55 -1.55 2.19
N ASP A 22 5.05 -2.70 2.65
CA ASP A 22 5.39 -3.27 3.95
C ASP A 22 6.87 -3.66 4.00
N GLU A 23 7.37 -4.35 2.96
CA GLU A 23 8.80 -4.70 2.85
C GLU A 23 9.68 -3.46 2.72
N ALA A 24 9.26 -2.45 1.94
CA ALA A 24 10.03 -1.21 1.80
C ALA A 24 10.15 -0.44 3.12
N ALA A 25 9.12 -0.48 3.98
CA ALA A 25 9.17 0.09 5.32
C ALA A 25 10.09 -0.73 6.24
N GLU A 26 10.02 -2.07 6.14
CA GLU A 26 10.80 -2.97 6.98
C GLU A 26 12.30 -2.93 6.69
N VAL A 27 12.73 -2.62 5.47
CA VAL A 27 14.15 -2.41 5.13
C VAL A 27 14.83 -1.42 6.10
N GLY A 28 14.14 -0.35 6.50
CA GLY A 28 14.66 0.63 7.45
C GLY A 28 14.85 0.07 8.86
N ASN A 29 13.84 -0.65 9.34
CA ASN A 29 13.86 -1.31 10.65
C ASN A 29 14.95 -2.37 10.68
N SER A 30 14.98 -3.24 9.67
CA SER A 30 15.97 -4.29 9.50
C SER A 30 17.39 -3.72 9.47
N ALA A 31 17.62 -2.64 8.73
CA ALA A 31 18.90 -1.95 8.71
C ALA A 31 19.32 -1.44 10.10
N PHE A 32 18.39 -0.93 10.91
CA PHE A 32 18.69 -0.46 12.26
C PHE A 32 18.92 -1.61 13.26
N TYR A 33 18.11 -2.66 13.23
CA TYR A 33 18.14 -3.76 14.19
C TYR A 33 19.26 -4.77 13.92
N HIS A 34 19.54 -5.07 12.64
CA HIS A 34 20.53 -6.08 12.27
C HIS A 34 21.93 -5.52 12.04
N THR A 35 22.09 -4.19 11.99
CA THR A 35 23.41 -3.57 11.84
C THR A 35 23.94 -3.12 13.19
N GLU A 36 25.13 -3.61 13.58
CA GLU A 36 25.83 -3.21 14.80
C GLU A 36 26.47 -1.81 14.64
N TRP A 37 25.64 -0.79 14.42
CA TRP A 37 26.01 0.59 14.07
C TRP A 37 26.97 1.28 15.06
N TYR A 38 27.06 0.75 16.27
CA TYR A 38 27.92 1.22 17.35
C TYR A 38 29.37 0.71 17.23
N LEU A 39 29.63 -0.29 16.38
CA LEU A 39 30.96 -0.87 16.25
C LEU A 39 31.89 -0.05 15.34
N PRO A 40 33.20 0.02 15.67
CA PRO A 40 34.16 0.87 14.96
C PRO A 40 34.41 0.44 13.50
N HIS A 41 34.18 -0.82 13.15
CA HIS A 41 34.33 -1.31 11.78
C HIS A 41 33.22 -0.83 10.83
N ILE A 42 32.09 -0.34 11.37
CA ILE A 42 30.92 0.15 10.61
C ILE A 42 31.01 1.66 10.30
N VAL A 43 31.97 2.38 10.90
CA VAL A 43 32.22 3.81 10.66
C VAL A 43 32.19 4.22 9.18
N PRO A 44 32.84 3.50 8.22
CA PRO A 44 32.80 3.89 6.81
C PRO A 44 31.40 3.75 6.17
N ILE A 45 30.58 2.78 6.61
CA ILE A 45 29.26 2.51 6.04
C ILE A 45 28.12 3.21 6.79
N ARG A 46 28.39 3.81 7.96
CA ARG A 46 27.39 4.47 8.82
C ARG A 46 26.63 5.58 8.10
N LYS A 47 27.30 6.35 7.23
CA LYS A 47 26.63 7.37 6.40
C LYS A 47 25.63 6.75 5.42
N SER A 48 26.01 5.64 4.78
CA SER A 48 25.13 4.88 3.89
C SER A 48 23.93 4.30 4.64
N LEU A 49 24.15 3.78 5.85
CA LEU A 49 23.08 3.27 6.72
C LEU A 49 22.06 4.35 7.05
N ILE A 50 22.53 5.55 7.41
CA ILE A 50 21.66 6.70 7.68
C ILE A 50 20.87 7.09 6.42
N MET A 51 21.49 7.05 5.24
CA MET A 51 20.77 7.31 3.99
C MET A 51 19.67 6.26 3.73
N ILE A 52 19.96 4.98 3.96
CA ILE A 52 18.98 3.88 3.79
C ILE A 52 17.78 4.09 4.73
N ILE A 53 18.04 4.33 6.03
CA ILE A 53 16.99 4.57 7.03
C ILE A 53 16.18 5.83 6.68
N ASN A 54 16.84 6.91 6.27
CA ASN A 54 16.13 8.13 5.85
C ASN A 54 15.31 7.92 4.57
N ARG A 55 15.76 7.02 3.68
CA ARG A 55 15.00 6.69 2.46
C ARG A 55 13.79 5.83 2.75
N SER A 56 13.90 4.83 3.62
CA SER A 56 12.82 3.90 3.98
C SER A 56 11.69 4.58 4.75
N GLN A 57 11.96 5.69 5.46
CA GLN A 57 10.92 6.49 6.11
C GLN A 57 9.93 7.14 5.14
N LYS A 58 10.29 7.28 3.86
CA LYS A 58 9.35 7.75 2.84
C LYS A 58 8.60 6.52 2.30
N ALA A 59 7.28 6.51 2.51
CA ALA A 59 6.42 5.46 1.99
C ALA A 59 6.63 5.26 0.48
N VAL A 60 6.78 3.99 0.08
CA VAL A 60 6.80 3.58 -1.32
C VAL A 60 5.35 3.31 -1.72
N CYS A 61 4.80 4.16 -2.58
CA CYS A 61 3.43 4.02 -3.06
C CYS A 61 3.43 3.58 -4.53
N LEU A 62 2.56 2.62 -4.88
CA LEU A 62 2.25 2.31 -6.27
C LEU A 62 1.11 3.22 -6.72
N SER A 63 1.43 4.36 -7.32
CA SER A 63 0.42 5.31 -7.80
C SER A 63 -0.07 4.92 -9.19
N ALA A 64 -1.38 4.75 -9.36
CA ALA A 64 -2.02 4.63 -10.66
C ALA A 64 -2.00 5.99 -11.38
N SER A 65 -0.97 6.21 -12.21
CA SER A 65 -0.79 7.44 -13.00
C SER A 65 -0.80 8.75 -12.18
N GLY A 66 -0.47 8.68 -10.88
CA GLY A 66 -0.45 9.82 -9.97
C GLY A 66 -1.82 10.27 -9.41
N PHE A 67 -2.91 9.59 -9.77
CA PHE A 67 -4.25 9.93 -9.29
C PHE A 67 -4.59 9.24 -7.96
N ILE A 68 -4.24 7.97 -7.85
CA ILE A 68 -4.64 7.12 -6.72
C ILE A 68 -3.48 6.21 -6.34
N ASP A 69 -3.12 6.21 -5.07
CA ASP A 69 -2.20 5.22 -4.53
C ASP A 69 -2.93 3.89 -4.36
N ILE A 70 -2.44 2.87 -5.08
CA ILE A 70 -2.95 1.51 -5.00
C ILE A 70 -2.45 0.94 -3.68
N ASN A 71 -3.30 0.95 -2.66
CA ASN A 71 -3.12 0.22 -1.43
C ASN A 71 -4.38 -0.61 -1.12
N ARG A 72 -4.33 -1.47 -0.09
CA ARG A 72 -5.48 -2.29 0.32
C ARG A 72 -6.71 -1.44 0.66
N GLN A 73 -6.51 -0.27 1.24
CA GLN A 73 -7.57 0.65 1.65
C GLN A 73 -8.29 1.26 0.45
N THR A 74 -7.59 1.58 -0.63
CA THR A 74 -8.13 2.08 -1.90
C THR A 74 -9.06 1.06 -2.53
N VAL A 75 -8.68 -0.21 -2.56
CA VAL A 75 -9.54 -1.29 -3.10
C VAL A 75 -10.83 -1.41 -2.29
N VAL A 76 -10.74 -1.36 -0.96
CA VAL A 76 -11.92 -1.39 -0.08
C VAL A 76 -12.82 -0.18 -0.31
N SER A 77 -12.23 1.02 -0.42
CA SER A 77 -12.97 2.25 -0.74
C SER A 77 -13.70 2.14 -2.07
N MET A 78 -13.05 1.60 -3.10
CA MET A 78 -13.66 1.40 -4.41
C MET A 78 -14.88 0.47 -4.34
N VAL A 79 -14.77 -0.66 -3.65
CA VAL A 79 -15.88 -1.61 -3.45
C VAL A 79 -17.01 -0.96 -2.67
N LYS A 80 -16.69 -0.20 -1.62
CA LYS A 80 -17.68 0.50 -0.80
C LYS A 80 -18.47 1.52 -1.63
N THR A 81 -17.77 2.31 -2.45
CA THR A 81 -18.41 3.29 -3.34
C THR A 81 -19.31 2.61 -4.37
N ALA A 82 -18.86 1.51 -4.99
CA ALA A 82 -19.69 0.73 -5.92
C ALA A 82 -20.96 0.18 -5.24
N TYR A 83 -20.83 -0.34 -4.03
CA TYR A 83 -21.98 -0.82 -3.26
C TYR A 83 -22.93 0.30 -2.85
N SER A 84 -22.41 1.47 -2.44
CA SER A 84 -23.24 2.64 -2.14
C SER A 84 -24.04 3.12 -3.35
N PHE A 85 -23.43 3.13 -4.54
CA PHE A 85 -24.17 3.43 -5.78
C PHE A 85 -25.23 2.37 -6.09
N TYR A 86 -24.91 1.09 -5.89
CA TYR A 86 -25.88 0.00 -6.07
C TYR A 86 -27.09 0.18 -5.14
N THR A 87 -26.86 0.41 -3.85
CA THR A 87 -27.96 0.62 -2.88
C THR A 87 -28.78 1.85 -3.21
N PHE A 88 -28.14 2.94 -3.65
CA PHE A 88 -28.82 4.17 -4.04
C PHE A 88 -29.74 3.97 -5.25
N LEU A 89 -29.28 3.24 -6.27
CA LEU A 89 -30.12 2.93 -7.44
C LEU A 89 -31.29 2.03 -7.05
N GLN A 90 -31.08 1.09 -6.14
CA GLN A 90 -32.14 0.20 -5.65
C GLN A 90 -33.23 0.98 -4.91
N THR A 91 -32.86 1.96 -4.07
CA THR A 91 -33.86 2.79 -3.36
C THR A 91 -34.66 3.67 -4.31
N VAL A 92 -34.04 4.21 -5.37
CA VAL A 92 -34.74 5.02 -6.37
C VAL A 92 -35.74 4.16 -7.16
N GLN A 93 -35.38 2.92 -7.50
CA GLN A 93 -36.31 2.01 -8.20
C GLN A 93 -37.51 1.57 -7.34
N GLU A 94 -37.38 1.53 -6.02
CA GLU A 94 -38.49 1.24 -5.10
C GLU A 94 -39.43 2.44 -4.93
N GLU A 95 -38.98 3.68 -5.12
CA GLU A 95 -39.82 4.88 -5.03
C GLU A 95 -40.70 5.11 -6.29
N ASP A 96 -40.35 4.50 -7.43
CA ASP A 96 -41.10 4.60 -8.70
C ASP A 96 -42.20 3.52 -8.86
N VAL A 97 -42.46 2.68 -7.84
CA VAL A 97 -43.50 1.64 -7.80
C VAL A 97 -44.57 1.96 -6.76
#